data_AF-A0A1J5PHE6-F1
#
_entry.id   AF-A0A1J5PHE6-F1
#
_cell.length_a   1.000
_cell.length_b   1.000
_cell.length_c   1.000
_cell.angle_alpha   90.00
_cell.angle_beta   90.00
_cell.angle_gamma   90.00
#
_symmetry.space_group_name_H-M   'P 1'
#
loop_
_entity.id
_entity.type
_entity.pdbx_description
1 polymer ?
#
loop_
_entity_poly.entity_id
_entity_poly.type
_entity_poly.pdbx_seq_one_letter_code
_entity_poly.pdbx_strand_id
1 'polypeptide(L)'
;MDYHLVWKLRGGDPDGAKALLEDAITCLEPSQDPDGKALLGACLDLMIGFNRARAVLLAPRAARLIQEALRAAPRNPRVKVFWGIHCVFIPALFGGGSARAVAALTEAVQEAEAEADPGDPLTPRWGRIEAMAWLAEALADDGRKAEARNMVDRAVALDPQYPFARALQKELR
;
A
#
# COMPACT_ATOMS: atom_id res chain seq x y z
N MET A 1 -9.59 6.87 10.91
CA MET A 1 -8.31 6.89 10.17
C MET A 1 -8.29 8.13 9.30
N ASP A 2 -7.38 9.04 9.62
CA ASP A 2 -7.36 10.40 9.09
C ASP A 2 -6.68 10.36 7.70
N TYR A 3 -7.44 10.49 6.61
CA TYR A 3 -6.91 10.59 5.23
C TYR A 3 -5.88 11.73 5.04
N HIS A 4 -5.69 12.54 6.08
CA HIS A 4 -4.71 13.59 6.20
C HIS A 4 -3.27 13.10 6.12
N LEU A 5 -2.92 11.82 6.36
CA LEU A 5 -1.52 11.40 6.21
C LEU A 5 -1.07 11.35 4.75
N VAL A 6 -1.90 10.77 3.87
CA VAL A 6 -1.66 10.75 2.40
C VAL A 6 -1.66 12.17 1.84
N TRP A 7 -2.47 13.06 2.41
CA TRP A 7 -2.53 14.48 2.04
C TRP A 7 -1.39 15.34 2.61
N LYS A 8 -0.93 15.06 3.84
CA LYS A 8 0.22 15.75 4.47
C LYS A 8 1.56 15.39 3.81
N LEU A 9 1.62 14.26 3.11
CA LEU A 9 2.78 13.87 2.29
C LEU A 9 2.76 14.50 0.88
N ARG A 10 1.63 15.06 0.44
CA ARG A 10 1.51 15.82 -0.82
C ARG A 10 1.28 17.30 -0.54
N GLY A 11 2.39 18.04 -0.42
CA GLY A 11 2.35 19.49 -0.55
C GLY A 11 1.88 19.90 -1.96
N GLY A 12 0.58 20.19 -2.10
CA GLY A 12 0.08 21.28 -2.95
C GLY A 12 -0.18 21.02 -4.44
N ASP A 13 -1.01 20.04 -4.82
CA ASP A 13 -1.81 20.07 -6.07
C ASP A 13 -2.83 18.89 -6.15
N PRO A 14 -4.09 19.04 -5.65
CA PRO A 14 -5.13 18.01 -5.80
C PRO A 14 -5.40 17.62 -7.25
N ASP A 15 -5.44 18.60 -8.15
CA ASP A 15 -5.94 18.42 -9.50
C ASP A 15 -4.89 17.73 -10.36
N GLY A 16 -3.62 18.14 -10.23
CA GLY A 16 -2.50 17.43 -10.84
C GLY A 16 -2.34 16.00 -10.28
N ALA A 17 -2.54 15.81 -8.97
CA ALA A 17 -2.54 14.49 -8.36
C ALA A 17 -3.62 13.56 -8.94
N LYS A 18 -4.81 14.10 -9.19
CA LYS A 18 -5.93 13.38 -9.80
C LYS A 18 -5.65 13.08 -11.28
N ALA A 19 -5.17 14.06 -12.05
CA ALA A 19 -4.84 13.89 -13.46
C ALA A 19 -3.78 12.79 -13.67
N LEU A 20 -2.73 12.78 -12.84
CA LEU A 20 -1.71 11.72 -12.86
C LEU A 20 -2.28 10.33 -12.59
N LEU A 21 -3.28 10.23 -11.70
CA LEU A 21 -3.96 8.95 -11.45
C LEU A 21 -4.83 8.53 -12.63
N GLU A 22 -5.52 9.47 -13.29
CA GLU A 22 -6.33 9.19 -14.49
C GLU A 22 -5.44 8.72 -15.66
N ASP A 23 -4.28 9.35 -15.85
CA ASP A 23 -3.28 8.93 -16.84
C ASP A 23 -2.71 7.55 -16.50
N ALA A 24 -2.32 7.32 -15.24
CA ALA A 24 -1.81 6.03 -14.79
C ALA A 24 -2.84 4.90 -15.01
N ILE A 25 -4.12 5.14 -14.67
CA ILE A 25 -5.21 4.18 -14.93
C ILE A 25 -5.29 3.87 -16.42
N THR A 26 -5.26 4.90 -17.27
CA THR A 26 -5.34 4.73 -18.73
C THR A 26 -4.16 3.90 -19.27
N CYS A 27 -2.94 4.16 -18.80
CA CYS A 27 -1.75 3.41 -19.20
C CYS A 27 -1.73 1.96 -18.68
N LEU A 28 -2.29 1.71 -17.49
CA LEU A 28 -2.28 0.40 -16.84
C LEU A 28 -3.47 -0.48 -17.25
N GLU A 29 -4.54 0.08 -17.79
CA GLU A 29 -5.72 -0.63 -18.27
C GLU A 29 -5.41 -1.86 -19.16
N PRO A 30 -4.47 -1.81 -20.13
CA PRO A 30 -4.13 -2.99 -20.94
C PRO A 30 -3.21 -4.00 -20.24
N SER A 31 -2.61 -3.67 -19.09
CA SER A 31 -1.61 -4.53 -18.44
C SER A 31 -2.18 -5.91 -18.11
N GLN A 32 -1.41 -6.94 -18.48
CA GLN A 32 -1.71 -8.34 -18.15
C GLN A 32 -0.79 -8.92 -17.10
N ASP A 33 0.33 -8.25 -16.79
CA ASP A 33 1.27 -8.69 -15.79
C ASP A 33 0.74 -8.44 -14.36
N PRO A 34 1.16 -9.24 -13.36
CA PRO A 34 0.64 -9.13 -12.01
C PRO A 34 0.89 -7.76 -11.36
N ASP A 35 2.06 -7.15 -11.58
CA ASP A 35 2.41 -5.87 -10.96
C ASP A 35 1.54 -4.74 -11.52
N GLY A 36 1.37 -4.67 -12.84
CA GLY A 36 0.52 -3.68 -13.48
C GLY A 36 -0.96 -3.84 -13.12
N LYS A 37 -1.48 -5.07 -13.00
CA LYS A 37 -2.84 -5.30 -12.49
C LYS A 37 -3.03 -4.85 -11.04
N ALA A 38 -2.07 -5.18 -10.18
CA ALA A 38 -2.13 -4.76 -8.78
C ALA A 38 -2.03 -3.23 -8.64
N LEU A 39 -1.14 -2.61 -9.42
CA LEU A 39 -0.99 -1.16 -9.46
C LEU A 39 -2.25 -0.48 -10.00
N LEU A 40 -2.88 -1.02 -11.05
CA LEU A 40 -4.16 -0.51 -11.54
C LEU A 40 -5.22 -0.54 -10.44
N GLY A 41 -5.34 -1.66 -9.71
CA GLY A 41 -6.24 -1.77 -8.57
C GLY A 41 -5.96 -0.71 -7.50
N ALA A 42 -4.70 -0.51 -7.15
CA ALA A 42 -4.30 0.52 -6.19
C ALA A 42 -4.61 1.95 -6.67
N CYS A 43 -4.42 2.26 -7.96
CA CYS A 43 -4.81 3.55 -8.53
C CYS A 43 -6.33 3.77 -8.45
N LEU A 44 -7.14 2.73 -8.66
CA LEU A 44 -8.59 2.81 -8.49
C LEU A 44 -8.98 3.08 -7.04
N ASP A 45 -8.33 2.44 -6.07
CA ASP A 45 -8.54 2.71 -4.64
C ASP A 45 -8.17 4.15 -4.27
N LEU A 46 -7.02 4.65 -4.77
CA LEU A 46 -6.61 6.04 -4.56
C LEU A 46 -7.61 7.03 -5.18
N MET A 47 -8.21 6.71 -6.33
CA MET A 47 -9.22 7.56 -6.95
C MET A 47 -10.50 7.70 -6.11
N ILE A 48 -10.83 6.72 -5.26
CA ILE A 48 -11.97 6.85 -4.34
C ILE A 48 -11.80 8.04 -3.40
N GLY A 49 -10.55 8.38 -3.04
CA GLY A 49 -10.23 9.54 -2.21
C GLY A 49 -10.67 10.88 -2.82
N PHE A 50 -10.73 10.98 -4.14
CA PHE A 50 -11.17 12.21 -4.86
C PHE A 50 -12.68 12.25 -5.10
N ASN A 51 -13.35 11.11 -5.14
CA ASN A 51 -14.81 11.04 -5.24
C ASN A 51 -15.37 9.78 -4.56
N ARG A 52 -15.74 9.93 -3.28
CA ARG A 52 -16.26 8.83 -2.45
C ARG A 52 -17.52 8.17 -3.01
N ALA A 53 -18.34 8.89 -3.79
CA ALA A 53 -19.53 8.31 -4.40
C ALA A 53 -19.19 7.21 -5.42
N ARG A 54 -17.95 7.20 -5.95
CA ARG A 54 -17.46 6.14 -6.85
C ARG A 54 -16.99 4.88 -6.12
N ALA A 55 -16.95 4.86 -4.78
CA ALA A 55 -16.48 3.70 -4.02
C ALA A 55 -17.22 2.40 -4.38
N VAL A 56 -18.54 2.47 -4.55
CA VAL A 56 -19.40 1.32 -4.89
C VAL A 56 -19.01 0.70 -6.24
N LEU A 57 -18.49 1.50 -7.17
CA LEU A 57 -18.05 1.03 -8.48
C LEU A 57 -16.57 0.61 -8.47
N LEU A 58 -15.70 1.42 -7.87
CA LEU A 58 -14.25 1.27 -7.99
C LEU A 58 -13.69 0.22 -7.02
N ALA A 59 -14.19 0.14 -5.78
CA ALA A 59 -13.62 -0.76 -4.78
C ALA A 59 -13.74 -2.25 -5.17
N PRO A 60 -14.89 -2.76 -5.67
CA PRO A 60 -14.97 -4.16 -6.12
C PRO A 60 -14.06 -4.46 -7.30
N ARG A 61 -13.87 -3.48 -8.20
CA ARG A 61 -12.97 -3.60 -9.35
C ARG A 61 -11.51 -3.63 -8.91
N ALA A 62 -11.12 -2.74 -8.00
CA ALA A 62 -9.79 -2.72 -7.39
C ALA A 62 -9.47 -4.06 -6.70
N ALA A 63 -10.37 -4.53 -5.83
CA ALA A 63 -10.24 -5.81 -5.16
C ALA A 63 -10.04 -6.96 -6.15
N ARG A 64 -10.86 -7.02 -7.21
CA ARG A 64 -10.76 -8.05 -8.25
C ARG A 64 -9.39 -8.05 -8.93
N LEU A 65 -8.90 -6.89 -9.36
CA LEU A 65 -7.61 -6.76 -10.05
C LEU A 65 -6.45 -7.19 -9.15
N ILE A 66 -6.44 -6.74 -7.90
CA ILE A 66 -5.39 -7.09 -6.93
C ILE A 66 -5.44 -8.59 -6.60
N GLN A 67 -6.63 -9.17 -6.45
CA GLN A 67 -6.78 -10.61 -6.20
C GLN A 67 -6.38 -11.47 -7.41
N GLU A 68 -6.67 -11.02 -8.64
CA GLU A 68 -6.17 -11.67 -9.85
C GLU A 68 -4.63 -11.64 -9.90
N ALA A 69 -4.02 -10.50 -9.58
CA ALA A 69 -2.57 -10.38 -9.46
C ALA A 69 -1.99 -11.30 -8.36
N LEU A 70 -2.63 -11.37 -7.19
CA LEU A 70 -2.20 -12.27 -6.10
C LEU A 70 -2.26 -13.74 -6.50
N ARG A 71 -3.28 -14.15 -7.26
CA ARG A 71 -3.35 -15.53 -7.78
C ARG A 71 -2.26 -15.83 -8.78
N ALA A 72 -1.91 -14.87 -9.63
CA ALA A 72 -0.88 -15.01 -10.64
C ALA A 72 0.54 -14.97 -10.06
N ALA A 73 0.78 -14.16 -9.02
CA ALA A 73 2.07 -13.98 -8.38
C ALA A 73 1.95 -13.99 -6.84
N PRO A 74 1.66 -15.17 -6.23
CA PRO A 74 1.31 -15.27 -4.81
C PRO A 74 2.44 -14.91 -3.84
N ARG A 75 3.69 -14.87 -4.31
CA ARG A 75 4.87 -14.49 -3.53
C ARG A 75 5.43 -13.12 -3.87
N ASN A 76 4.82 -12.39 -4.81
CA ASN A 76 5.32 -11.08 -5.19
C ASN A 76 4.99 -10.06 -4.08
N PRO A 77 6.00 -9.45 -3.44
CA PRO A 77 5.77 -8.56 -2.31
C PRO A 77 5.01 -7.30 -2.70
N ARG A 78 5.23 -6.76 -3.91
CA ARG A 78 4.58 -5.54 -4.40
C ARG A 78 3.07 -5.73 -4.53
N VAL A 79 2.65 -6.87 -5.08
CA VAL A 79 1.23 -7.25 -5.16
C VAL A 79 0.62 -7.42 -3.76
N LYS A 80 1.34 -8.07 -2.84
CA LYS A 80 0.88 -8.23 -1.45
C LYS A 80 0.73 -6.89 -0.72
N VAL A 81 1.63 -5.93 -0.95
CA VAL A 81 1.52 -4.58 -0.39
C VAL A 81 0.20 -3.93 -0.81
N PHE A 82 -0.14 -3.95 -2.10
CA PHE A 82 -1.39 -3.35 -2.57
C PHE A 82 -2.63 -4.00 -1.98
N TRP A 83 -2.62 -5.32 -1.77
CA TRP A 83 -3.71 -5.99 -1.06
C TRP A 83 -3.81 -5.56 0.41
N GLY A 84 -2.67 -5.44 1.08
CA GLY A 84 -2.60 -4.91 2.44
C GLY A 84 -3.18 -3.51 2.56
N ILE A 85 -2.76 -2.60 1.68
CA ILE A 85 -3.27 -1.23 1.61
C ILE A 85 -4.78 -1.21 1.31
N HIS A 86 -5.24 -2.03 0.38
CA HIS A 86 -6.67 -2.19 0.11
C HIS A 86 -7.43 -2.56 1.39
N CYS A 87 -6.96 -3.57 2.13
CA CYS A 87 -7.58 -3.98 3.39
C CYS A 87 -7.61 -2.88 4.47
N VAL A 88 -6.63 -1.98 4.52
CA VAL A 88 -6.62 -0.84 5.44
C VAL A 88 -7.86 0.04 5.26
N PHE A 89 -8.26 0.28 4.01
CA PHE A 89 -9.37 1.20 3.69
C PHE A 89 -10.75 0.54 3.61
N ILE A 90 -10.80 -0.79 3.51
CA ILE A 90 -12.06 -1.53 3.46
C ILE A 90 -12.56 -1.84 4.87
N PRO A 91 -13.84 -1.57 5.20
CA PRO A 91 -14.40 -1.96 6.48
C PRO A 91 -14.32 -3.47 6.74
N ALA A 92 -14.20 -3.88 8.01
CA ALA A 92 -14.09 -5.29 8.38
C ALA A 92 -15.27 -6.16 7.87
N LEU A 93 -16.50 -5.62 7.84
CA LEU A 93 -17.68 -6.31 7.29
C LEU A 93 -17.52 -6.72 5.82
N PHE A 94 -16.69 -6.00 5.06
CA PHE A 94 -16.41 -6.23 3.64
C PHE A 94 -15.06 -6.91 3.41
N GLY A 95 -14.45 -7.48 4.46
CA GLY A 95 -13.22 -8.27 4.34
C GLY A 95 -11.92 -7.48 4.42
N GLY A 96 -11.97 -6.22 4.89
CA GLY A 96 -10.79 -5.43 5.24
C GLY A 96 -10.56 -5.32 6.75
N GLY A 97 -10.15 -4.14 7.20
CA GLY A 97 -9.86 -3.81 8.59
C GLY A 97 -8.41 -4.06 9.00
N SER A 98 -8.03 -3.49 10.15
CA SER A 98 -6.67 -3.51 10.70
C SER A 98 -6.10 -4.93 10.79
N ALA A 99 -6.82 -5.88 11.39
CA ALA A 99 -6.35 -7.25 11.54
C ALA A 99 -6.03 -7.93 10.20
N ARG A 100 -6.87 -7.72 9.17
CA ARG A 100 -6.65 -8.28 7.83
C ARG A 100 -5.48 -7.59 7.13
N ALA A 101 -5.40 -6.26 7.24
CA ALA A 101 -4.29 -5.49 6.72
C ALA A 101 -2.95 -5.91 7.34
N VAL A 102 -2.90 -6.07 8.66
CA VAL A 102 -1.70 -6.53 9.39
C VAL A 102 -1.26 -7.89 8.87
N ALA A 103 -2.17 -8.86 8.72
CA ALA A 103 -1.82 -10.18 8.19
C ALA A 103 -1.21 -10.08 6.78
N ALA A 104 -1.88 -9.37 5.87
CA ALA A 104 -1.43 -9.21 4.49
C ALA A 104 -0.08 -8.46 4.38
N LEU A 105 0.09 -7.37 5.13
CA LEU A 105 1.30 -6.56 5.11
C LEU A 105 2.47 -7.25 5.82
N THR A 106 2.20 -8.09 6.82
CA THR A 106 3.23 -8.95 7.43
C THR A 106 3.81 -9.91 6.40
N GLU A 107 2.96 -10.60 5.63
CA GLU A 107 3.42 -11.45 4.52
C GLU A 107 4.17 -10.64 3.45
N ALA A 108 3.70 -9.43 3.14
CA ALA A 108 4.36 -8.56 2.17
C ALA A 108 5.78 -8.18 2.60
N VAL A 109 5.96 -7.80 3.88
CA VAL A 109 7.29 -7.53 4.44
C VAL A 109 8.16 -8.79 4.38
N GLN A 110 7.65 -9.94 4.80
CA GLN A 110 8.42 -11.20 4.78
C GLN A 110 8.91 -11.56 3.38
N GLU A 111 8.05 -11.50 2.36
CA GLU A 111 8.45 -11.78 0.98
C GLU A 111 9.38 -10.69 0.43
N ALA A 112 9.19 -9.42 0.78
CA ALA A 112 10.08 -8.33 0.36
C ALA A 112 11.49 -8.48 0.94
N GLU A 113 11.59 -9.04 2.14
CA GLU A 113 12.88 -9.34 2.78
C GLU A 113 13.53 -10.60 2.21
N ALA A 114 12.73 -11.58 1.80
CA ALA A 114 13.21 -12.79 1.14
C ALA A 114 13.63 -12.55 -0.33
N GLU A 115 13.01 -11.59 -1.01
CA GLU A 115 13.33 -11.21 -2.39
C GLU A 115 14.69 -10.48 -2.49
N ALA A 116 15.23 -9.97 -1.39
CA ALA A 116 16.52 -9.29 -1.37
C ALA A 116 17.69 -10.25 -1.69
N ASP A 117 17.85 -10.64 -2.96
CA ASP A 117 19.08 -11.20 -3.49
C ASP A 117 20.08 -10.05 -3.69
N PRO A 118 21.21 -10.02 -2.94
CA PRO A 118 22.20 -8.97 -3.08
C PRO A 118 22.92 -8.98 -4.45
N GLY A 119 22.75 -10.01 -5.29
CA GLY A 119 23.49 -10.21 -6.53
C GLY A 119 22.83 -9.77 -7.84
N ASP A 120 21.50 -9.58 -7.88
CA ASP A 120 20.78 -9.24 -9.12
C ASP A 120 20.39 -7.75 -9.18
N PRO A 121 20.98 -6.96 -10.11
CA PRO A 121 20.63 -5.56 -10.30
C PRO A 121 19.20 -5.31 -10.80
N LEU A 122 18.56 -6.33 -11.40
CA LEU A 122 17.21 -6.22 -11.95
C LEU A 122 16.11 -6.57 -10.94
N THR A 123 16.47 -7.16 -9.80
CA THR A 123 15.52 -7.46 -8.73
C THR A 123 14.96 -6.14 -8.17
N PRO A 124 13.63 -5.92 -8.22
CA PRO A 124 13.06 -4.66 -7.79
C PRO A 124 13.23 -4.47 -6.28
N ARG A 125 13.88 -3.36 -5.88
CA ARG A 125 14.14 -3.04 -4.46
C ARG A 125 13.06 -2.18 -3.81
N TRP A 126 12.08 -1.75 -4.60
CA TRP A 126 10.97 -0.92 -4.14
C TRP A 126 9.86 -1.78 -3.51
N GLY A 127 9.03 -1.18 -2.66
CA GLY A 127 7.91 -1.85 -2.00
C GLY A 127 8.24 -2.36 -0.60
N ARG A 128 9.53 -2.57 -0.25
CA ARG A 128 9.93 -3.02 1.09
C ARG A 128 9.67 -1.97 2.17
N ILE A 129 10.12 -0.73 1.95
CA ILE A 129 9.94 0.36 2.90
C ILE A 129 8.45 0.74 2.97
N GLU A 130 7.76 0.74 1.83
CA GLU A 130 6.31 0.92 1.74
C GLU A 130 5.57 -0.14 2.57
N ALA A 131 5.91 -1.42 2.42
CA ALA A 131 5.31 -2.51 3.19
C ALA A 131 5.47 -2.30 4.70
N MET A 132 6.67 -1.92 5.14
CA MET A 132 6.96 -1.67 6.55
C MET A 132 6.16 -0.48 7.09
N ALA A 133 6.08 0.62 6.34
CA ALA A 133 5.35 1.80 6.77
C ALA A 133 3.83 1.56 6.83
N TRP A 134 3.26 0.88 5.83
CA TRP A 134 1.85 0.50 5.86
C TRP A 134 1.55 -0.54 6.95
N LEU A 135 2.46 -1.48 7.21
CA LEU A 135 2.31 -2.42 8.31
C LEU A 135 2.32 -1.70 9.65
N ALA A 136 3.19 -0.70 9.83
CA ALA A 136 3.21 0.12 11.03
C ALA A 136 1.87 0.85 11.26
N GLU A 137 1.31 1.46 10.21
CA GLU A 137 0.00 2.11 10.26
C GLU A 137 -1.10 1.10 10.66
N ALA A 138 -1.16 -0.04 9.97
CA ALA A 138 -2.15 -1.07 10.26
C ALA A 138 -2.02 -1.63 11.70
N LEU A 139 -0.80 -1.82 12.20
CA LEU A 139 -0.53 -2.24 13.57
C LEU A 139 -0.94 -1.16 14.58
N ALA A 140 -0.71 0.12 14.29
CA ALA A 140 -1.12 1.21 15.15
C ALA A 140 -2.64 1.29 15.28
N ASP A 141 -3.35 1.16 14.15
CA ASP A 141 -4.81 1.08 14.09
C ASP A 141 -5.36 -0.17 14.79
N ASP A 142 -4.63 -1.29 14.76
CA ASP A 142 -4.96 -2.52 15.50
C ASP A 142 -4.64 -2.42 17.01
N GLY A 143 -4.11 -1.30 17.49
CA GLY A 143 -3.72 -1.09 18.89
C GLY A 143 -2.35 -1.67 19.27
N ARG A 144 -1.63 -2.28 18.33
CA ARG A 144 -0.32 -2.95 18.51
C ARG A 144 0.85 -1.97 18.39
N LYS A 145 0.81 -0.90 19.18
CA LYS A 145 1.74 0.25 19.09
C LYS A 145 3.22 -0.13 19.23
N ALA A 146 3.56 -1.13 20.05
CA ALA A 146 4.95 -1.55 20.22
C ALA A 146 5.52 -2.15 18.92
N GLU A 147 4.73 -2.96 18.22
CA GLU A 147 5.11 -3.57 16.95
C GLU A 147 5.12 -2.52 15.82
N ALA A 148 4.17 -1.59 15.84
CA ALA A 148 4.16 -0.46 14.92
C ALA A 148 5.46 0.34 15.00
N ARG A 149 5.93 0.67 16.22
CA ARG A 149 7.22 1.35 16.43
C ARG A 149 8.39 0.56 15.87
N ASN A 150 8.42 -0.75 16.08
CA ASN A 150 9.48 -1.60 15.52
C ASN A 150 9.52 -1.54 13.99
N MET A 151 8.37 -1.58 13.32
CA MET A 151 8.31 -1.45 11.86
C MET A 151 8.77 -0.07 11.38
N VAL A 152 8.37 1.00 12.08
CA VAL A 152 8.84 2.36 11.76
C VAL A 152 10.35 2.48 11.92
N ASP A 153 10.92 1.98 13.01
CA ASP A 153 12.36 2.05 13.26
C ASP A 153 13.15 1.29 12.18
N ARG A 154 12.63 0.15 11.71
CA ARG A 154 13.21 -0.59 10.58
C ARG A 154 13.11 0.19 9.27
N ALA A 155 11.96 0.80 8.98
CA ALA A 155 11.77 1.62 7.77
C ALA A 155 12.71 2.84 7.76
N VAL A 156 12.83 3.55 8.90
CA VAL A 156 13.74 4.70 9.06
C VAL A 156 15.21 4.28 9.02
N ALA A 157 15.56 3.08 9.47
CA ALA A 157 16.92 2.56 9.34
C ALA A 157 17.31 2.28 7.88
N LEU A 158 16.35 1.87 7.04
CA LEU A 158 16.58 1.66 5.60
C LEU A 158 16.66 2.98 4.82
N ASP A 159 15.75 3.91 5.11
CA ASP A 159 15.77 5.26 4.55
C ASP A 159 15.37 6.28 5.63
N PRO A 160 16.35 6.99 6.21
CA PRO A 160 16.10 8.00 7.23
C PRO A 160 15.23 9.17 6.77
N GLN A 161 15.09 9.38 5.46
CA GLN A 161 14.35 10.49 4.86
C GLN A 161 12.97 10.05 4.34
N TYR A 162 12.60 8.77 4.46
CA TYR A 162 11.31 8.27 3.97
C TYR A 162 10.13 8.97 4.67
N PRO A 163 9.36 9.82 3.95
CA PRO A 163 8.45 10.77 4.59
C PRO A 163 7.35 10.12 5.43
N PHE A 164 6.79 9.01 4.95
CA PHE A 164 5.68 8.32 5.64
C PHE A 164 6.14 7.69 6.96
N ALA A 165 7.26 6.96 6.96
CA ALA A 165 7.81 6.40 8.19
C ALA A 165 8.19 7.51 9.21
N ARG A 166 8.70 8.65 8.74
CA ARG A 166 9.02 9.79 9.60
C ARG A 166 7.78 10.46 10.20
N ALA A 167 6.66 10.48 9.47
CA ALA A 167 5.38 10.94 10.01
C ALA A 167 4.91 10.00 11.14
N LEU A 168 4.88 8.69 10.87
CA LEU A 168 4.49 7.67 11.86
C LEU A 168 5.41 7.67 13.09
N GLN A 169 6.72 7.87 12.91
CA GLN A 169 7.66 7.95 14.03
C GLN A 169 7.34 9.10 14.98
N LYS A 170 6.81 10.21 14.49
CA LYS A 170 6.41 11.34 15.34
C LYS A 170 5.12 11.05 16.09
N GLU A 171 4.19 10.32 15.47
CA GLU A 171 2.88 10.01 16.05
C GLU A 171 2.94 8.89 17.10
N LEU A 172 3.90 7.96 16.96
CA LEU A 172 4.08 6.82 17.87
C LEU A 172 5.04 7.09 19.04
N ARG A 173 5.56 8.31 19.20
CA ARG A 173 6.40 8.74 20.34
C ARG A 173 5.55 9.06 21.56
#